data_AF-A0A250IDB5-F1
#
_entry.id   AF-A0A250IDB5-F1
#
_cell.length_a   1.000
_cell.length_b   1.000
_cell.length_c   1.000
_cell.angle_alpha   90.00
_cell.angle_beta   90.00
_cell.angle_gamma   90.00
#
_symmetry.space_group_name_H-M   'P 1'
#
loop_
_entity.id
_entity.type
_entity.pdbx_description
1 polymer ?
#
loop_
_entity_poly.entity_id
_entity_poly.type
_entity_poly.pdbx_seq_one_letter_code
_entity_poly.pdbx_strand_id
1 'polypeptide(L)'
;MGVIWTPLTLIQPNLADGTEVEFPRLPPNIPRRIEQGTRTLSVGLLVGEKLGLDLSELTECLNTVWFGPPAEAKGMFLDDDAPILIEGFTRIRDALRAAIDEQGRPRGPGGALLKASPSIEQYSDGGMVTKSRRVLLLDLLKELDALLPFLRFAQEHMLFIVEGEWPRPKHDEG
;
A
#
# COMPACT_ATOMS: atom_id res chain seq x y z
N MET A 1 8.34 -1.09 20.91
CA MET A 1 8.38 -1.93 19.70
C MET A 1 8.72 -1.03 18.51
N GLY A 2 9.85 -1.27 17.84
CA GLY A 2 10.21 -0.56 16.60
C GLY A 2 9.36 -1.05 15.43
N VAL A 3 9.01 -0.16 14.51
CA VAL A 3 8.31 -0.52 13.27
C VAL A 3 9.35 -1.00 12.27
N ILE A 4 9.23 -2.23 11.79
CA ILE A 4 10.01 -2.70 10.65
C ILE A 4 9.32 -2.13 9.41
N TRP A 5 10.08 -1.34 8.64
CA TRP A 5 9.65 -0.72 7.40
C TRP A 5 10.07 -1.61 6.26
N THR A 6 9.19 -2.52 5.86
CA THR A 6 9.53 -3.44 4.80
C THR A 6 9.02 -2.91 3.47
N PRO A 7 9.92 -2.75 2.49
CA PRO A 7 9.51 -2.25 1.20
C PRO A 7 8.74 -3.29 0.40
N LEU A 8 7.80 -2.84 -0.42
CA LEU A 8 7.24 -3.64 -1.51
C LEU A 8 8.09 -3.45 -2.74
N THR A 9 8.47 -4.56 -3.36
CA THR A 9 9.27 -4.57 -4.57
C THR A 9 8.66 -5.51 -5.60
N LEU A 10 8.69 -5.10 -6.87
CA LEU A 10 8.31 -5.98 -7.99
C LEU A 10 9.47 -6.93 -8.25
N ILE A 11 9.19 -8.22 -8.20
CA ILE A 11 10.10 -9.27 -8.66
C ILE A 11 9.41 -10.10 -9.73
N GLN A 12 10.18 -10.60 -10.69
CA GLN A 12 9.71 -11.62 -11.63
C GLN A 12 9.73 -13.00 -10.95
N PRO A 13 8.85 -13.92 -11.36
CA PRO A 13 9.11 -15.32 -11.11
C PRO A 13 10.34 -15.72 -11.95
N ASN A 14 11.29 -16.45 -11.37
CA ASN A 14 12.20 -17.22 -12.23
C ASN A 14 11.38 -18.34 -12.87
N LEU A 15 11.21 -18.30 -14.19
CA LEU A 15 10.75 -19.48 -14.92
C LEU A 15 11.83 -20.56 -14.77
N ALA A 16 11.40 -21.78 -14.44
CA ALA A 16 12.28 -22.91 -14.11
C ALA A 16 13.24 -23.32 -15.25
N ASP A 17 13.06 -22.76 -16.45
CA ASP A 17 13.83 -23.05 -17.66
C ASP A 17 14.97 -22.05 -17.94
N GLY A 18 15.14 -21.03 -17.10
CA GLY A 18 16.22 -20.04 -17.27
C GLY A 18 16.01 -19.08 -18.45
N THR A 19 14.81 -19.02 -19.02
CA THR A 19 14.48 -18.04 -20.05
C THR A 19 14.37 -16.66 -19.40
N GLU A 20 15.31 -15.76 -19.71
CA GLU A 20 15.18 -14.34 -19.37
C GLU A 20 14.01 -13.75 -20.16
N VAL A 21 12.89 -13.51 -19.48
CA VAL A 21 11.77 -12.75 -20.06
C VAL A 21 12.12 -11.27 -19.96
N GLU A 22 12.12 -10.56 -21.09
CA GLU A 22 12.33 -9.10 -21.10
C GLU A 22 11.36 -8.43 -20.13
N PHE A 23 11.91 -7.75 -19.12
CA PHE A 23 11.12 -7.04 -18.14
C PHE A 23 10.36 -5.89 -18.85
N PRO A 24 9.02 -5.79 -18.68
CA PRO A 24 8.28 -4.66 -19.22
C PRO A 24 8.90 -3.37 -18.67
N ARG A 25 9.24 -2.43 -19.56
CA ARG A 25 9.86 -1.17 -19.16
C ARG A 25 8.92 -0.44 -18.22
N LEU A 26 9.34 -0.25 -16.97
CA LEU A 26 8.58 0.52 -15.99
C LEU A 26 8.35 1.94 -16.54
N PRO A 27 7.08 2.38 -16.64
CA PRO A 27 6.77 3.76 -16.92
C PRO A 27 7.45 4.69 -15.89
N PRO A 28 7.88 5.90 -16.28
CA PRO A 28 8.67 6.78 -15.41
C PRO A 28 7.92 7.24 -14.14
N ASN A 29 6.60 7.09 -14.10
CA ASN A 29 5.74 7.42 -12.98
C ASN A 29 5.45 6.23 -12.04
N ILE A 30 5.90 5.02 -12.37
CA ILE A 30 5.71 3.84 -11.52
C ILE A 30 6.99 3.61 -10.72
N PRO A 31 6.96 3.77 -9.39
CA PRO A 31 8.15 3.56 -8.59
C PRO A 31 8.57 2.09 -8.65
N ARG A 32 9.89 1.82 -8.72
CA ARG A 32 10.40 0.44 -8.67
C ARG A 32 10.22 -0.23 -7.31
N ARG A 33 10.07 0.59 -6.26
CA ARG A 33 10.00 0.19 -4.85
C ARG A 33 9.13 1.18 -4.08
N ILE A 34 8.33 0.67 -3.15
CA ILE A 34 7.61 1.49 -2.18
C ILE A 34 8.13 1.14 -0.78
N GLU A 35 8.79 2.08 -0.11
CA GLU A 35 9.49 1.83 1.15
C GLU A 35 8.58 1.61 2.37
N GLN A 36 7.29 1.93 2.26
CA GLN A 36 6.36 1.98 3.40
C GLN A 36 5.13 1.07 3.27
N GLY A 37 5.14 0.10 2.36
CA GLY A 37 3.95 -0.69 2.00
C GLY A 37 3.12 -1.19 3.19
N THR A 38 3.71 -1.95 4.12
CA THR A 38 2.99 -2.49 5.28
C THR A 38 2.34 -1.42 6.16
N ARG A 39 2.96 -0.23 6.26
CA ARG A 39 2.38 0.92 6.99
C ARG A 39 1.22 1.52 6.21
N THR A 40 1.39 1.78 4.91
CA THR A 40 0.35 2.30 4.04
C THR A 40 -0.89 1.41 4.09
N LEU A 41 -0.70 0.07 4.02
CA LEU A 41 -1.79 -0.91 4.09
C LEU A 41 -2.52 -0.83 5.44
N SER A 42 -1.78 -0.95 6.56
CA SER A 42 -2.37 -0.96 7.90
C SER A 42 -3.08 0.34 8.25
N VAL A 43 -2.49 1.48 7.89
CA VAL A 43 -3.04 2.81 8.16
C VAL A 43 -4.21 3.10 7.22
N GLY A 44 -4.11 2.68 5.95
CA GLY A 44 -5.19 2.75 4.98
C GLY A 44 -6.45 2.01 5.45
N LEU A 45 -6.30 0.78 5.95
CA LEU A 45 -7.41 0.02 6.54
C LEU A 45 -8.08 0.76 7.69
N LEU A 46 -7.28 1.23 8.66
CA LEU A 46 -7.80 1.99 9.80
C LEU A 46 -8.59 3.21 9.31
N VAL A 47 -8.02 3.99 8.40
CA VAL A 47 -8.66 5.22 7.89
C VAL A 47 -9.93 4.91 7.12
N GLY A 48 -9.93 3.89 6.27
CA GLY A 48 -11.12 3.46 5.53
C GLY A 48 -12.25 2.99 6.45
N GLU A 49 -11.94 2.25 7.51
CA GLU A 49 -12.91 1.87 8.54
C GLU A 49 -13.51 3.11 9.22
N LYS A 50 -12.69 4.13 9.55
CA LYS A 50 -13.19 5.39 10.15
C LYS A 50 -13.99 6.24 9.17
N LEU A 51 -13.83 6.02 7.87
CA LEU A 51 -14.65 6.62 6.83
C LEU A 51 -15.94 5.81 6.55
N GLY A 52 -16.19 4.73 7.31
CA GLY A 52 -17.39 3.90 7.19
C GLY A 52 -17.38 2.95 5.99
N LEU A 53 -16.19 2.64 5.45
CA LEU A 53 -16.05 1.66 4.38
C LEU A 53 -16.16 0.25 4.95
N ASP A 54 -16.92 -0.60 4.26
CA ASP A 54 -16.80 -2.06 4.44
C ASP A 54 -15.53 -2.55 3.74
N LEU A 55 -14.60 -3.05 4.56
CA LEU A 55 -13.27 -3.51 4.16
C LEU A 55 -13.06 -4.99 4.53
N SER A 56 -14.14 -5.74 4.77
CA SER A 56 -14.06 -7.13 5.23
C SER A 56 -13.26 -8.00 4.27
N GLU A 57 -13.57 -7.94 2.98
CA GLU A 57 -12.90 -8.68 1.91
C GLU A 57 -11.42 -8.26 1.75
N LEU A 58 -11.14 -6.95 1.79
CA LEU A 58 -9.76 -6.45 1.75
C LEU A 58 -8.96 -6.92 2.97
N THR A 59 -9.57 -6.95 4.15
CA THR A 59 -8.93 -7.39 5.39
C THR A 59 -8.66 -8.89 5.36
N GLU A 60 -9.60 -9.69 4.86
CA GLU A 60 -9.43 -11.12 4.66
C GLU A 60 -8.30 -11.42 3.66
N CYS A 61 -8.31 -10.76 2.50
CA CYS A 61 -7.24 -10.84 1.50
C CYS A 61 -5.88 -10.54 2.13
N LEU A 62 -5.75 -9.40 2.84
CA LEU A 62 -4.49 -9.02 3.51
C LEU A 62 -4.07 -10.02 4.61
N ASN A 63 -5.01 -10.62 5.34
CA ASN A 63 -4.70 -11.61 6.37
C ASN A 63 -4.15 -12.91 5.80
N THR A 64 -4.75 -13.41 4.73
CA THR A 64 -4.29 -14.60 4.01
C THR A 64 -2.89 -14.38 3.45
N VAL A 65 -2.69 -13.20 2.87
CA VAL A 65 -1.49 -12.85 2.11
C VAL A 65 -0.30 -12.46 2.99
N TRP A 66 -0.50 -11.58 3.98
CA TRP A 66 0.59 -11.00 4.78
C TRP A 66 0.80 -11.67 6.14
N PHE A 67 -0.21 -12.36 6.68
CA PHE A 67 -0.17 -12.96 8.02
C PHE A 67 -0.36 -14.49 8.02
N GLY A 68 -0.45 -15.10 6.84
CA GLY A 68 -0.42 -16.57 6.68
C GLY A 68 0.91 -17.20 7.12
N PRO A 69 0.93 -18.52 7.39
CA PRO A 69 2.13 -19.20 7.88
C PRO A 69 3.33 -19.06 6.90
N PRO A 70 4.56 -18.85 7.41
CA PRO A 70 5.74 -18.47 6.64
C PRO A 70 6.24 -19.51 5.62
N ALA A 71 5.66 -20.71 5.59
CA ALA A 71 5.93 -21.73 4.57
C ALA A 71 5.17 -21.46 3.25
N GLU A 72 4.06 -20.70 3.32
CA GLU A 72 3.21 -20.33 2.16
C GLU A 72 3.38 -18.85 1.77
N ALA A 73 3.82 -18.00 2.70
CA ALA A 73 4.02 -16.56 2.50
C ALA A 73 5.26 -16.16 1.68
N LYS A 74 5.97 -17.11 1.04
CA LYS A 74 7.09 -16.79 0.12
C LYS A 74 6.57 -16.51 -1.28
N GLY A 75 6.08 -15.30 -1.48
CA GLY A 75 6.08 -14.62 -2.78
C GLY A 75 5.18 -15.24 -3.84
N MET A 76 3.92 -15.51 -3.52
CA MET A 76 2.91 -15.83 -4.53
C MET A 76 1.84 -14.75 -4.56
N PHE A 77 1.81 -14.00 -5.66
CA PHE A 77 0.68 -13.19 -6.10
C PHE A 77 0.61 -13.38 -7.62
N LEU A 78 -0.55 -13.42 -8.27
CA LEU A 78 -1.34 -12.20 -8.42
C LEU A 78 -2.77 -12.34 -8.95
N ASP A 79 -3.26 -13.50 -9.37
CA ASP A 79 -4.46 -13.43 -10.24
C ASP A 79 -5.75 -13.05 -9.51
N ASP A 80 -6.07 -13.71 -8.38
CA ASP A 80 -7.37 -13.50 -7.73
C ASP A 80 -7.37 -12.35 -6.70
N ASP A 81 -6.25 -12.08 -6.04
CA ASP A 81 -6.16 -11.10 -4.94
C ASP A 81 -5.89 -9.67 -5.39
N ALA A 82 -5.20 -9.48 -6.53
CA ALA A 82 -4.84 -8.15 -7.02
C ALA A 82 -6.06 -7.26 -7.31
N PRO A 83 -7.17 -7.75 -7.93
CA PRO A 83 -8.40 -6.98 -8.06
C PRO A 83 -8.93 -6.46 -6.72
N ILE A 84 -8.96 -7.32 -5.68
CA ILE A 84 -9.47 -6.99 -4.35
C ILE A 84 -8.62 -5.87 -3.72
N LEU A 85 -7.30 -6.01 -3.78
CA LEU A 85 -6.37 -5.00 -3.26
C LEU A 85 -6.53 -3.66 -4.01
N ILE A 86 -6.58 -3.69 -5.34
CA ILE A 86 -6.71 -2.48 -6.17
C ILE A 86 -8.04 -1.79 -5.90
N GLU A 87 -9.15 -2.53 -5.85
CA GLU A 87 -10.47 -1.96 -5.57
C GLU A 87 -10.52 -1.36 -4.16
N GLY A 88 -10.11 -2.13 -3.15
CA GLY A 88 -10.14 -1.72 -1.76
C GLY A 88 -9.31 -0.45 -1.51
N PHE A 89 -8.07 -0.40 -2.01
CA PHE A 89 -7.23 0.80 -1.86
C PHE A 89 -7.70 1.97 -2.72
N THR A 90 -8.34 1.72 -3.87
CA THR A 90 -8.98 2.79 -4.67
C THR A 90 -10.11 3.44 -3.87
N ARG A 91 -10.99 2.64 -3.25
CA ARG A 91 -12.09 3.12 -2.40
C ARG A 91 -11.58 3.93 -1.21
N ILE A 92 -10.54 3.45 -0.53
CA ILE A 92 -9.90 4.17 0.59
C ILE A 92 -9.32 5.50 0.11
N ARG A 93 -8.55 5.50 -0.98
CA ARG A 93 -7.95 6.71 -1.55
C ARG A 93 -9.02 7.75 -1.90
N ASP A 94 -10.08 7.34 -2.58
CA ASP A 94 -11.11 8.25 -3.06
C ASP A 94 -11.94 8.82 -1.91
N ALA A 95 -12.30 7.99 -0.93
CA ALA A 95 -12.96 8.44 0.29
C ALA A 95 -12.07 9.41 1.08
N LEU A 96 -10.78 9.12 1.20
CA LEU A 96 -9.82 9.99 1.86
C LEU A 96 -9.68 11.33 1.14
N ARG A 97 -9.54 11.33 -0.20
CA ARG A 97 -9.45 12.54 -1.02
C ARG A 97 -10.69 13.42 -0.91
N ALA A 98 -11.87 12.83 -0.69
CA ALA A 98 -13.09 13.58 -0.41
C ALA A 98 -13.15 14.13 1.03
N ALA A 99 -12.46 13.47 1.97
CA ALA A 99 -12.48 13.78 3.39
C ALA A 99 -11.40 14.79 3.83
N ILE A 100 -10.37 15.04 3.02
CA ILE A 100 -9.32 16.02 3.29
C ILE A 100 -9.18 17.05 2.17
N ASP A 101 -8.71 18.25 2.48
CA ASP A 101 -8.25 19.22 1.48
C ASP A 101 -6.79 18.99 1.09
N GLU A 102 -6.26 19.87 0.21
CA GLU A 102 -4.88 19.82 -0.27
C GLU A 102 -3.83 20.01 0.84
N GLN A 103 -4.24 20.57 1.98
CA GLN A 103 -3.40 20.74 3.16
C GLN A 103 -3.62 19.63 4.21
N GLY A 104 -4.42 18.61 3.89
CA GLY A 104 -4.72 17.49 4.78
C GLY A 104 -5.72 17.82 5.90
N ARG A 105 -6.45 18.93 5.80
CA ARG A 105 -7.45 19.37 6.79
C ARG A 105 -8.80 18.73 6.50
N PRO A 106 -9.65 18.49 7.52
CA PRO A 106 -10.93 17.83 7.32
C PRO A 106 -11.87 18.64 6.41
N ARG A 107 -12.49 17.96 5.45
CA ARG A 107 -13.48 18.52 4.52
C ARG A 107 -14.69 17.60 4.37
N GLY A 108 -15.88 18.20 4.30
CA GLY A 108 -17.12 17.48 4.01
C GLY A 108 -17.53 16.46 5.10
N PRO A 109 -18.48 15.57 4.78
CA PRO A 109 -18.97 14.58 5.74
C PRO A 109 -17.89 13.60 6.20
N GLY A 110 -17.03 13.13 5.28
CA GLY A 110 -15.92 12.23 5.61
C GLY A 110 -14.91 12.90 6.55
N GLY A 111 -14.57 14.17 6.33
CA GLY A 111 -13.68 14.91 7.22
C GLY A 111 -14.27 15.10 8.62
N ALA A 112 -15.60 15.25 8.74
CA ALA A 112 -16.27 15.28 10.03
C ALA A 112 -16.19 13.94 10.78
N LEU A 113 -16.34 12.82 10.06
CA LEU A 113 -16.15 11.47 10.64
C LEU A 113 -14.72 11.27 11.14
N LEU A 114 -13.73 11.65 10.33
CA LEU A 114 -12.32 11.58 10.73
C LEU A 114 -12.03 12.45 11.95
N LYS A 115 -12.57 13.67 12.01
CA LYS A 115 -12.39 14.57 13.16
C LYS A 115 -13.04 14.04 14.45
N ALA A 116 -14.16 13.34 14.33
CA ALA A 116 -14.84 12.72 15.46
C ALA A 116 -14.18 11.41 15.91
N SER A 117 -13.32 10.81 15.08
CA SER A 117 -12.67 9.53 15.38
C SER A 117 -11.66 9.67 16.53
N PRO A 118 -11.71 8.81 17.55
CA PRO A 118 -10.73 8.82 18.64
C PRO A 118 -9.33 8.39 18.21
N SER A 119 -9.19 7.77 17.03
CA SER A 119 -7.91 7.29 16.48
C SER A 119 -7.18 8.32 15.62
N ILE A 120 -7.83 9.44 15.31
CA ILE A 120 -7.29 10.55 14.52
C ILE A 120 -7.15 11.77 15.43
N GLU A 121 -6.12 12.57 15.21
CA GLU A 121 -5.92 13.85 15.86
C GLU A 121 -5.63 14.94 14.81
N GLN A 122 -5.77 16.19 15.21
CA GLN A 122 -5.51 17.34 14.37
C GLN A 122 -4.27 18.07 14.89
N TYR A 123 -3.33 18.37 14.00
CA TYR A 123 -2.18 19.21 14.30
C TYR A 123 -2.56 20.69 14.38
N SER A 124 -1.62 21.50 14.89
CA SER A 124 -1.77 22.94 15.05
C SER A 124 -2.00 23.69 13.72
N ASP A 125 -1.52 23.15 12.60
CA ASP A 125 -1.74 23.68 11.25
C ASP A 125 -3.10 23.25 10.63
N GLY A 126 -3.86 22.44 11.36
CA GLY A 126 -5.15 21.88 10.97
C GLY A 126 -5.07 20.54 10.24
N GLY A 127 -3.87 20.03 9.94
CA GLY A 127 -3.69 18.74 9.25
C GLY A 127 -4.08 17.55 10.13
N MET A 128 -4.63 16.50 9.52
CA MET A 128 -5.03 15.29 10.24
C MET A 128 -3.92 14.23 10.25
N VAL A 129 -3.76 13.58 11.41
CA VAL A 129 -2.74 12.56 11.65
C VAL A 129 -3.32 11.41 12.47
N THR A 130 -2.89 10.17 12.21
CA THR A 130 -3.27 9.02 13.04
C THR A 130 -2.54 9.01 14.38
N LYS A 131 -3.20 8.66 15.48
CA LYS A 131 -2.55 8.57 16.79
C LYS A 131 -1.54 7.42 16.91
N SER A 132 -1.88 6.23 16.41
CA SER A 132 -1.12 5.00 16.67
C SER A 132 0.21 4.89 15.91
N ARG A 133 0.45 5.71 14.88
CA ARG A 133 1.69 5.69 14.07
C ARG A 133 2.13 7.07 13.59
N ARG A 134 1.45 8.13 14.04
CA ARG A 134 1.72 9.53 13.68
C ARG A 134 1.85 9.75 12.16
N VAL A 135 1.02 9.07 11.37
CA VAL A 135 0.99 9.20 9.90
C VAL A 135 0.09 10.37 9.53
N LEU A 136 0.62 11.32 8.77
CA LEU A 136 -0.20 12.38 8.18
C LEU A 136 -1.12 11.76 7.13
N LEU A 137 -2.40 12.10 7.18
CA LEU A 137 -3.37 11.56 6.22
C LEU A 137 -3.08 12.03 4.79
N LEU A 138 -2.47 13.20 4.63
CA LEU A 138 -1.99 13.67 3.33
C LEU A 138 -0.85 12.81 2.77
N ASP A 139 0.05 12.32 3.62
CA ASP A 139 1.15 11.45 3.18
C ASP A 139 0.64 10.05 2.86
N LEU A 140 -0.31 9.53 3.65
CA LEU A 140 -1.04 8.31 3.30
C LEU A 140 -1.70 8.41 1.92
N LEU A 141 -2.32 9.55 1.60
CA LEU A 141 -2.93 9.76 0.29
C LEU A 141 -1.90 9.68 -0.84
N LYS A 142 -0.73 10.31 -0.68
CA LYS A 142 0.38 10.23 -1.65
C LYS A 142 0.90 8.81 -1.82
N GLU A 143 1.00 8.06 -0.72
CA GLU A 143 1.44 6.66 -0.75
C GLU A 143 0.42 5.78 -1.49
N LEU A 144 -0.88 5.98 -1.25
CA LEU A 144 -1.94 5.30 -2.00
C LEU A 144 -1.92 5.66 -3.50
N ASP A 145 -1.64 6.93 -3.83
CA ASP A 145 -1.46 7.39 -5.21
C ASP A 145 -0.26 6.75 -5.92
N ALA A 146 0.80 6.39 -5.18
CA ALA A 146 1.95 5.65 -5.70
C ALA A 146 1.72 4.13 -5.76
N LEU A 147 1.01 3.58 -4.77
CA LEU A 147 0.73 2.16 -4.63
C LEU A 147 -0.24 1.65 -5.70
N LEU A 148 -1.30 2.39 -6.03
CA LEU A 148 -2.31 1.90 -6.98
C LEU A 148 -1.77 1.70 -8.40
N PRO A 149 -0.99 2.61 -9.00
CA PRO A 149 -0.31 2.36 -10.26
C PRO A 149 0.65 1.17 -10.20
N PHE A 150 1.36 1.03 -9.08
CA PHE A 150 2.27 -0.08 -8.84
C PHE A 150 1.55 -1.44 -8.82
N LEU A 151 0.43 -1.55 -8.10
CA LEU A 151 -0.40 -2.75 -8.04
C LEU A 151 -1.00 -3.10 -9.40
N ARG A 152 -1.51 -2.09 -10.13
CA ARG A 152 -2.09 -2.29 -11.47
C ARG A 152 -1.05 -2.77 -12.47
N PHE A 153 0.15 -2.18 -12.46
CA PHE A 153 1.24 -2.62 -13.31
C PHE A 153 1.70 -4.03 -12.95
N ALA A 154 1.76 -4.36 -11.66
CA ALA A 154 2.07 -5.70 -11.21
C ALA A 154 1.04 -6.70 -11.77
N GLN A 155 -0.25 -6.41 -11.61
CA GLN A 155 -1.34 -7.24 -12.11
C GLN A 155 -1.30 -7.41 -13.64
N GLU A 156 -1.19 -6.31 -14.39
CA GLU A 156 -1.16 -6.31 -15.86
C GLU A 156 -0.02 -7.17 -16.43
N HIS A 157 1.11 -7.22 -15.71
CA HIS A 157 2.31 -7.92 -16.14
C HIS A 157 2.59 -9.21 -15.34
N MET A 158 1.64 -9.67 -14.53
CA MET A 158 1.77 -10.88 -13.69
C MET A 158 3.08 -10.89 -12.85
N LEU A 159 3.45 -9.74 -12.26
CA LEU A 159 4.67 -9.56 -11.46
C LEU A 159 4.46 -9.80 -9.96
N PHE A 160 5.29 -10.64 -9.35
CA PHE A 160 5.16 -10.94 -7.94
C PHE A 160 5.57 -9.73 -7.08
N ILE A 161 4.75 -9.44 -6.07
CA ILE A 161 5.08 -8.44 -5.05
C ILE A 161 5.64 -9.19 -3.86
N VAL A 162 6.86 -8.85 -3.46
CA VAL A 162 7.48 -9.44 -2.27
C VAL A 162 7.79 -8.40 -1.21
N GLU A 163 7.66 -8.84 0.03
CA GLU A 163 8.30 -8.23 1.18
C GLU A 163 9.76 -8.69 1.22
N GLY A 164 10.71 -7.76 1.06
CA GLY A 164 12.11 -8.14 1.11
C GLY A 164 13.10 -7.01 0.87
N GLU A 165 14.33 -7.19 1.35
CA GLU A 165 15.46 -6.40 0.89
C GLU A 165 15.73 -6.77 -0.57
N TRP A 166 15.71 -5.78 -1.48
CA TRP A 166 16.23 -6.00 -2.83
C TRP A 166 17.68 -6.46 -2.70
N PRO A 167 18.09 -7.60 -3.31
CA PRO A 167 19.49 -7.98 -3.29
C PRO A 167 20.26 -6.83 -3.92
N ARG A 168 21.14 -6.19 -3.13
CA ARG A 168 21.99 -5.13 -3.67
C ARG A 168 22.66 -5.72 -4.90
N PRO A 169 22.62 -5.04 -6.06
CA PRO A 169 23.39 -5.50 -7.20
C PRO A 169 24.80 -5.74 -6.67
N LYS A 170 25.29 -6.98 -6.81
CA LYS A 170 26.70 -7.26 -6.57
C LYS A 170 27.40 -6.32 -7.54
N HIS A 171 28.00 -5.26 -7.02
CA HIS A 171 28.99 -4.57 -7.80
C HIS A 171 30.01 -5.65 -8.14
N ASP A 172 30.17 -5.93 -9.44
CA ASP A 172 31.26 -6.76 -9.90
C ASP A 172 32.53 -6.17 -9.30
N GLU A 173 33.12 -6.91 -8.35
CA GLU A 173 34.47 -6.67 -7.88
C GLU A 173 35.39 -7.02 -9.06
N GLY A 174 35.57 -6.04 -9.95
CA GLY A 174 36.58 -6.02 -11.00
C GLY A 174 37.79 -5.21 -10.58
#